data_AF-A0A2V2LLA7-F1
#
_entry.id   AF-A0A2V2LLA7-F1
#
_cell.length_a   1.000
_cell.length_b   1.000
_cell.length_c   1.000
_cell.angle_alpha   90.00
_cell.angle_beta   90.00
_cell.angle_gamma   90.00
#
_symmetry.space_group_name_H-M   'P 1'
#
loop_
_entity.id
_entity.type
_entity.pdbx_description
1 polymer ?
#
loop_
_entity_poly.entity_id
_entity_poly.type
_entity_poly.pdbx_seq_one_letter_code
_entity_poly.pdbx_strand_id
1 'polypeptide(L)'
;DRDAWRTRMPRPRKSDQERAVRWDALYVTAADRAKIKAAAQAADLSVSRYLVSLHRDETPWRDLARAKVVGALIGAERRLEDLARMVTDGTSEIDAVRLQAQLLDIERSFRREALLPGAVRGGASDEEGEAC
;
A
#
# COMPACT_ATOMS: atom_id res chain seq x y z
N ASP A 1 -27.41 -53.90 7.75
CA ASP A 1 -26.39 -53.19 6.95
C ASP A 1 -26.53 -51.69 7.04
N ARG A 2 -25.75 -51.04 7.92
CA ARG A 2 -25.84 -49.59 8.14
C ARG A 2 -24.50 -48.84 8.14
N ASP A 3 -23.40 -49.48 7.70
CA ASP A 3 -22.04 -48.94 7.84
C ASP A 3 -21.16 -49.02 6.58
N ALA A 4 -21.75 -49.17 5.38
CA ALA A 4 -20.99 -49.34 4.13
C ALA A 4 -20.36 -48.05 3.55
N TRP A 5 -20.65 -46.85 4.08
CA TRP A 5 -20.14 -45.58 3.54
C TRP A 5 -18.86 -45.06 4.25
N ARG A 6 -18.34 -45.81 5.24
CA ARG A 6 -17.11 -45.46 5.97
C ARG A 6 -15.82 -45.94 5.29
N THR A 7 -15.83 -46.24 3.99
CA THR A 7 -14.62 -46.27 3.16
C THR A 7 -14.09 -44.84 3.00
N ARG A 8 -13.51 -44.35 4.09
CA ARG A 8 -12.72 -43.13 4.20
C ARG A 8 -11.57 -43.24 3.20
N MET A 9 -11.74 -42.66 2.02
CA MET A 9 -10.60 -42.16 1.25
C MET A 9 -9.72 -41.37 2.23
N PRO A 10 -8.46 -41.77 2.47
CA PRO A 10 -7.59 -41.02 3.37
C PRO A 10 -7.47 -39.60 2.79
N ARG A 11 -7.89 -38.61 3.58
CA ARG A 11 -7.81 -37.20 3.18
C ARG A 11 -6.38 -36.93 2.70
N PRO A 12 -6.18 -36.41 1.48
CA PRO A 12 -4.85 -36.15 0.95
C PRO A 12 -4.03 -35.37 1.97
N ARG A 13 -2.87 -35.90 2.34
CA ARG A 13 -1.93 -35.20 3.21
C ARG A 13 -1.36 -34.03 2.42
N LYS A 14 -1.30 -32.85 3.05
CA LYS A 14 -0.62 -31.68 2.48
C LYS A 14 0.82 -32.06 2.12
N SER A 15 1.26 -31.63 0.94
CA SER A 15 2.66 -31.83 0.52
C SER A 15 3.60 -31.09 1.46
N ASP A 16 4.87 -31.48 1.53
CA ASP A 16 5.83 -30.79 2.39
C ASP A 16 6.02 -29.31 2.00
N GLN A 17 5.73 -28.95 0.75
CA GLN A 17 5.71 -27.57 0.26
C GLN A 17 4.51 -26.75 0.80
N GLU A 18 3.41 -27.39 1.17
CA GLU A 18 2.20 -26.74 1.72
C GLU A 18 2.18 -26.68 3.25
N ARG A 19 3.13 -27.35 3.90
CA ARG A 19 3.19 -27.41 5.36
C ARG A 19 3.87 -26.16 5.90
N ALA A 20 3.13 -25.43 6.74
CA ALA A 20 3.71 -24.33 7.50
C ALA A 20 4.73 -24.90 8.50
N VAL A 21 5.99 -24.48 8.37
CA VAL A 21 7.05 -24.81 9.32
C VAL A 21 7.14 -23.67 10.34
N ARG A 22 7.29 -24.04 11.62
CA ARG A 22 7.51 -23.05 12.68
C ARG A 22 8.87 -22.38 12.46
N TRP A 23 8.84 -21.08 12.20
CA TRP A 23 10.04 -20.26 12.03
C TRP A 23 10.23 -19.37 13.25
N ASP A 24 11.24 -19.71 14.06
CA ASP A 24 11.79 -18.99 15.23
C ASP A 24 10.79 -18.30 16.19
N ALA A 25 11.30 -17.47 17.12
CA ALA A 25 10.51 -16.67 18.05
C ALA A 25 10.50 -15.18 17.66
N LEU A 26 9.31 -14.59 17.55
CA LEU A 26 9.14 -13.15 17.38
C LEU A 26 9.20 -12.44 18.75
N TYR A 27 10.20 -11.57 18.95
CA TYR A 27 10.31 -10.75 20.16
C TYR A 27 9.38 -9.54 20.07
N VAL A 28 8.36 -9.50 20.93
CA VAL A 28 7.40 -8.40 21.01
C VAL A 28 7.15 -8.02 22.47
N THR A 29 6.88 -6.73 22.71
CA THR A 29 6.46 -6.27 24.03
C THR A 29 5.04 -6.77 24.35
N ALA A 30 4.65 -6.75 25.63
CA ALA A 30 3.29 -7.08 26.04
C ALA A 30 2.24 -6.13 25.41
N ALA A 31 2.58 -4.85 25.27
CA ALA A 31 1.72 -3.84 24.65
C ALA A 31 1.52 -4.13 23.16
N ASP A 32 2.59 -4.46 22.43
CA ASP A 32 2.50 -4.77 21.00
C ASP A 32 1.77 -6.09 20.78
N ARG A 33 1.99 -7.08 21.63
CA ARG A 33 1.23 -8.34 21.59
C ARG A 33 -0.27 -8.10 21.76
N ALA A 34 -0.68 -7.21 22.66
CA ALA A 34 -2.08 -6.87 22.86
C ALA A 34 -2.68 -6.19 21.61
N LYS A 35 -1.96 -5.25 21.00
CA LYS A 35 -2.37 -4.59 19.75
C LYS A 35 -2.51 -5.58 18.59
N ILE A 36 -1.52 -6.46 18.39
CA ILE A 36 -1.54 -7.49 17.35
C ILE A 36 -2.73 -8.43 17.56
N LYS A 37 -2.99 -8.84 18.80
CA LYS A 37 -4.13 -9.72 19.12
C LYS A 37 -5.47 -9.05 18.81
N ALA A 38 -5.63 -7.78 19.19
CA ALA A 38 -6.84 -7.01 18.91
C ALA A 38 -7.05 -6.85 17.40
N ALA A 39 -6.00 -6.54 16.64
CA ALA A 39 -6.07 -6.39 15.19
C ALA A 39 -6.41 -7.71 14.48
N ALA A 40 -5.81 -8.83 14.91
CA ALA A 40 -6.14 -10.15 14.38
C ALA A 40 -7.60 -10.52 14.66
N GLN A 41 -8.10 -10.22 15.87
CA GLN A 41 -9.50 -10.46 16.24
C GLN A 41 -10.46 -9.58 15.43
N ALA A 42 -10.14 -8.30 15.22
CA ALA A 42 -10.95 -7.42 14.39
C ALA A 42 -11.03 -7.88 12.92
N ALA A 43 -9.99 -8.57 12.44
CA ALA A 43 -9.93 -9.16 11.10
C ALA A 43 -10.53 -10.59 11.02
N ASP A 44 -11.05 -11.14 12.13
CA ASP A 44 -11.51 -12.53 12.24
C ASP A 44 -10.44 -13.57 11.84
N LEU A 45 -9.19 -13.32 12.22
CA LEU A 45 -8.04 -14.16 11.91
C LEU A 45 -7.32 -14.61 13.18
N SER A 46 -6.64 -15.77 13.10
CA SER A 46 -5.65 -16.13 14.11
C SER A 46 -4.42 -15.21 13.98
N VAL A 47 -3.70 -14.97 15.08
CA VAL A 47 -2.52 -14.09 15.08
C VAL A 47 -1.49 -14.50 14.02
N SER A 48 -1.18 -15.79 13.90
CA SER A 48 -0.26 -16.28 12.88
C SER A 48 -0.78 -16.05 11.46
N ARG A 49 -2.09 -16.23 11.23
CA ARG A 49 -2.70 -16.01 9.91
C ARG A 49 -2.74 -14.54 9.56
N TYR A 50 -3.01 -13.68 10.53
CA TYR A 50 -2.97 -12.22 10.39
C TYR A 50 -1.56 -11.72 10.05
N LEU A 51 -0.52 -12.19 10.75
CA LEU A 51 0.86 -11.80 10.44
C LEU A 51 1.30 -12.25 9.04
N VAL A 52 0.91 -13.47 8.64
CA VAL A 52 1.20 -13.98 7.29
C VAL A 52 0.39 -13.24 6.23
N SER A 53 -0.86 -12.88 6.49
CA SER A 53 -1.67 -12.10 5.54
C SER A 53 -1.08 -10.72 5.33
N LEU A 54 -0.57 -10.04 6.37
CA LEU A 54 0.13 -8.77 6.21
C LEU A 54 1.38 -8.85 5.32
N HIS A 55 2.03 -10.01 5.25
CA HIS A 55 3.17 -10.24 4.36
C HIS A 55 2.76 -10.62 2.94
N ARG A 56 1.70 -11.43 2.79
CA ARG A 56 1.16 -11.85 1.49
C ARG A 56 0.41 -10.74 0.77
N ASP A 57 -0.33 -9.96 1.54
CA ASP A 57 -0.99 -8.73 1.12
C ASP A 57 0.04 -7.61 1.23
N GLU A 58 1.01 -7.58 0.32
CA GLU A 58 1.70 -6.32 0.01
C GLU A 58 0.58 -5.29 -0.35
N THR A 59 0.15 -4.31 0.42
CA THR A 59 0.65 -3.69 1.65
C THR A 59 -0.48 -2.75 2.13
N PRO A 60 -1.00 -2.79 3.38
CA PRO A 60 -1.94 -1.75 3.86
C PRO A 60 -1.34 -0.34 3.75
N TRP A 61 -0.01 -0.26 3.88
CA TRP A 61 0.80 0.94 3.73
C TRP A 61 0.91 1.43 2.27
N ARG A 62 0.94 0.54 1.26
CA ARG A 62 0.87 0.94 -0.15
C ARG A 62 -0.54 1.39 -0.51
N ASP A 63 -1.58 0.77 0.04
CA ASP A 63 -2.96 1.20 -0.19
C ASP A 63 -3.27 2.56 0.45
N LEU A 64 -2.77 2.82 1.67
CA LEU A 64 -2.87 4.14 2.30
C LEU A 64 -2.06 5.21 1.56
N ALA A 65 -0.85 4.86 1.09
CA ALA A 65 -0.04 5.75 0.25
C ALA A 65 -0.74 6.05 -1.09
N ARG A 66 -1.29 5.02 -1.73
CA ARG A 66 -2.05 5.13 -2.98
C ARG A 66 -3.33 5.94 -2.79
N ALA A 67 -4.06 5.73 -1.71
CA ALA A 67 -5.27 6.51 -1.40
C ALA A 67 -4.95 8.00 -1.18
N LYS A 68 -3.83 8.32 -0.52
CA LYS A 68 -3.34 9.71 -0.40
C LYS A 68 -2.99 10.30 -1.76
N VAL A 69 -2.24 9.57 -2.59
CA VAL A 69 -1.87 10.03 -3.95
C VAL A 69 -3.11 10.23 -4.83
N VAL A 70 -4.07 9.32 -4.78
CA VAL A 70 -5.34 9.44 -5.52
C VAL A 70 -6.16 10.63 -5.04
N GLY A 71 -6.22 10.88 -3.73
CA GLY A 71 -6.85 12.07 -3.16
C GLY A 71 -6.19 13.37 -3.64
N ALA A 72 -4.85 13.40 -3.69
CA ALA A 72 -4.07 14.51 -4.22
C ALA A 72 -4.41 14.79 -5.69
N LEU A 73 -4.50 13.72 -6.50
CA LEU A 73 -4.82 13.79 -7.93
C LEU A 73 -6.19 14.40 -8.17
N ILE A 74 -7.22 13.92 -7.47
CA ILE A 74 -8.59 14.45 -7.58
C ILE A 74 -8.63 15.92 -7.13
N GLY A 75 -7.92 16.27 -6.06
CA GLY A 75 -7.86 17.65 -5.57
C GLY A 75 -7.22 18.61 -6.57
N ALA A 76 -6.19 18.17 -7.28
CA ALA A 76 -5.54 18.96 -8.31
C ALA A 76 -6.37 19.07 -9.58
N GLU A 77 -7.02 18.00 -10.01
CA GLU A 77 -7.93 17.99 -11.16
C GLU A 77 -8.99 19.08 -11.01
N ARG A 78 -9.64 19.16 -9.84
CA ARG A 78 -10.62 20.22 -9.53
C ARG A 78 -10.02 21.62 -9.60
N ARG A 79 -8.81 21.83 -9.04
CA ARG A 79 -8.13 23.13 -9.10
C ARG A 79 -7.75 23.53 -10.52
N LEU A 80 -7.36 22.55 -11.35
CA LEU A 80 -7.08 22.77 -12.77
C LEU A 80 -8.36 23.08 -13.56
N GLU A 81 -9.47 22.43 -13.26
CA GLU A 81 -10.77 22.77 -13.85
C GLU A 81 -11.22 24.19 -13.46
N ASP A 82 -11.03 24.59 -12.21
CA ASP A 82 -11.34 25.95 -11.75
C ASP A 82 -10.47 26.99 -12.47
N LEU A 83 -9.18 26.71 -12.64
CA LEU A 83 -8.27 27.54 -13.45
C LEU A 83 -8.71 27.61 -14.91
N ALA A 84 -9.09 26.48 -15.51
CA ALA A 84 -9.57 26.43 -16.89
C ALA A 84 -10.86 27.24 -17.06
N ARG A 85 -11.80 27.16 -16.10
CA ARG A 85 -13.02 27.98 -16.09
C ARG A 85 -12.70 29.47 -15.95
N MET A 86 -11.80 29.85 -15.05
CA MET A 86 -11.34 31.26 -14.93
C MET A 86 -10.71 31.81 -16.22
N VAL A 87 -9.94 30.99 -16.93
CA VAL A 87 -9.35 31.36 -18.23
C VAL A 87 -10.43 31.49 -19.32
N THR A 88 -11.43 30.60 -19.32
CA THR A 88 -12.49 30.56 -20.32
C THR A 88 -13.54 31.66 -20.11
N ASP A 89 -13.87 31.98 -18.86
CA ASP A 89 -14.88 32.97 -18.47
C ASP A 89 -14.38 34.42 -18.57
N GLY A 90 -13.20 34.63 -19.17
CA GLY A 90 -12.72 35.94 -19.61
C GLY A 90 -12.27 36.82 -18.45
N THR A 91 -11.16 36.46 -17.80
CA THR A 91 -10.40 37.46 -17.05
C THR A 91 -9.39 38.14 -17.96
N SER A 92 -9.55 39.46 -18.12
CA SER A 92 -8.53 40.43 -18.57
C SER A 92 -7.14 39.98 -18.18
N GLU A 93 -6.20 39.91 -19.14
CA GLU A 93 -4.76 39.64 -18.95
C GLU A 93 -4.47 39.07 -17.56
N ILE A 94 -4.91 37.83 -17.31
CA ILE A 94 -4.60 37.16 -16.05
C ILE A 94 -3.09 37.20 -15.96
N ASP A 95 -2.60 38.03 -15.03
CA ASP A 95 -1.18 38.23 -14.80
C ASP A 95 -0.52 36.86 -14.80
N ALA A 96 0.30 36.58 -15.81
CA ALA A 96 0.87 35.26 -16.04
C ALA A 96 1.57 34.74 -14.78
N VAL A 97 2.03 35.67 -13.93
CA VAL A 97 2.57 35.45 -12.58
C VAL A 97 1.55 34.80 -11.63
N ARG A 98 0.29 35.25 -11.63
CA ARG A 98 -0.79 34.69 -10.79
C ARG A 98 -1.14 33.26 -11.21
N LEU A 99 -1.27 33.02 -12.52
CA LEU A 99 -1.53 31.67 -13.04
C LEU A 99 -0.35 30.74 -12.73
N GLN A 100 0.89 31.21 -12.94
CA GLN A 100 2.11 30.46 -12.61
C GLN A 100 2.18 30.13 -11.11
N ALA A 101 1.83 31.07 -10.23
CA ALA A 101 1.80 30.82 -8.79
C ALA A 101 0.78 29.73 -8.41
N GLN A 102 -0.42 29.76 -9.01
CA GLN A 102 -1.46 28.76 -8.75
C GLN A 102 -1.05 27.36 -9.24
N LEU A 103 -0.39 27.26 -10.40
CA LEU A 103 0.16 26.00 -10.91
C LEU A 103 1.27 25.44 -10.00
N LEU A 104 2.18 26.31 -9.53
CA LEU A 104 3.23 25.92 -8.58
C LEU A 104 2.67 25.42 -7.24
N ASP A 105 1.57 26.00 -6.75
CA ASP A 105 0.93 25.57 -5.51
C ASP A 105 0.25 24.20 -5.63
N ILE A 106 -0.31 23.89 -6.81
CA ILE A 106 -0.81 22.54 -7.14
C ILE A 106 0.37 21.55 -7.12
N GLU A 107 1.45 21.88 -7.82
CA GLU A 107 2.66 21.03 -7.90
C GLU A 107 3.29 20.78 -6.51
N ARG A 108 3.38 21.82 -5.67
CA ARG A 108 3.89 21.70 -4.30
C ARG A 108 2.97 20.85 -3.42
N SER A 109 1.66 20.95 -3.60
CA SER A 109 0.71 20.08 -2.88
C SER A 109 0.92 18.62 -3.26
N PHE A 110 1.10 18.33 -4.55
CA PHE A 110 1.45 16.99 -5.00
C PHE A 110 2.77 16.50 -4.44
N ARG A 111 3.84 17.31 -4.49
CA ARG A 111 5.12 16.89 -3.93
C ARG A 111 5.00 16.56 -2.44
N ARG A 112 4.24 17.34 -1.67
CA ARG A 112 4.00 17.04 -0.24
C ARG A 112 3.21 15.75 -0.03
N GLU A 113 2.24 15.45 -0.89
CA GLU A 113 1.35 14.30 -0.75
C GLU A 113 1.91 13.00 -1.38
N ALA A 114 2.75 13.13 -2.41
CA ALA A 114 3.34 12.03 -3.16
C ALA A 114 4.77 11.66 -2.71
N LEU A 115 5.50 12.56 -2.04
CA LEU A 115 6.80 12.22 -1.45
C LEU A 115 6.60 11.36 -0.20
N LEU A 116 6.58 10.05 -0.44
CA LEU A 116 6.87 9.05 0.57
C LEU A 116 8.31 9.24 1.10
N PRO A 117 8.59 8.98 2.39
CA PRO A 117 9.96 8.76 2.85
C PRO A 117 10.49 7.52 2.12
N GLY A 118 11.27 7.73 1.06
CA GLY A 118 11.83 6.65 0.23
C GLY A 118 11.95 6.96 -1.27
N ALA A 119 11.30 8.01 -1.78
CA ALA A 119 11.37 8.37 -3.21
C ALA A 119 12.62 9.18 -3.62
N VAL A 120 13.69 9.14 -2.80
CA VAL A 120 15.04 9.57 -3.20
C VAL A 120 15.93 8.33 -3.21
N ARG A 121 15.79 7.51 -4.25
CA ARG A 121 16.85 6.61 -4.73
C ARG A 121 16.65 6.40 -6.22
N GLY A 122 16.91 7.46 -6.98
CA GLY A 122 17.29 7.34 -8.37
C GLY A 122 18.81 7.20 -8.45
N GLY A 123 19.27 6.17 -9.15
CA GLY A 123 20.61 6.18 -9.75
C GLY A 123 21.70 5.38 -9.05
N ALA A 124 21.54 4.06 -8.97
CA ALA A 124 22.66 3.14 -9.13
C ALA A 124 22.11 1.93 -9.87
N SER A 125 22.04 2.07 -11.18
CA SER A 125 21.89 0.95 -12.11
C SER A 125 23.00 -0.06 -11.83
N ASP A 126 22.59 -1.32 -11.73
CA ASP A 126 23.46 -2.47 -11.78
C ASP A 126 24.35 -2.36 -13.04
N GLU A 127 25.66 -2.23 -12.83
CA GLU A 127 26.62 -2.80 -13.76
C GLU A 127 27.17 -4.05 -13.08
N GLU A 128 26.59 -5.20 -13.46
CA GLU A 128 27.30 -6.46 -13.41
C GLU A 128 28.54 -6.34 -14.29
N GLY A 129 29.72 -6.58 -13.70
CA GLY A 129 30.98 -6.44 -14.40
C GLY A 129 32.16 -6.98 -13.60
N GLU A 130 32.37 -8.28 -13.74
CA GLU A 130 33.68 -8.90 -13.87
C GLU A 130 34.36 -9.55 -12.65
N ALA A 131 34.78 -10.77 -12.91
CA ALA A 131 35.45 -11.72 -12.04
C ALA A 131 36.83 -11.25 -11.57
N CYS A 132 37.19 -11.65 -10.34
CA CYS A 132 38.44 -12.37 -9.99
C CYS A 132 38.36 -12.85 -8.54
#